data_AF-L0M4R9-F1
#
_entry.id   AF-L0M4R9-F1
#
_cell.length_a   1.000
_cell.length_b   1.000
_cell.length_c   1.000
_cell.angle_alpha   90.00
_cell.angle_beta   90.00
_cell.angle_gamma   90.00
#
_symmetry.space_group_name_H-M   'P 1'
#
loop_
_entity.id
_entity.type
_entity.pdbx_description
1 polymer ?
#
loop_
_entity_poly.entity_id
_entity_poly.type
_entity_poly.pdbx_seq_one_letter_code
_entity_poly.pdbx_strand_id
1 'polypeptide(L)'
;MSEENDDKTEDPTPQRLEKAREEGQIPRSRELTSLLILLVGVCVIWLGGESLARRLASLLSSGLRFDHSIINDPNLILGQIILLLKEAMLALMPLIVGVVVVALVAPVMLGGLVFSTKSLAFKLDKLNPLPGIKRMFSAQTAAELMKAVMKSLLMGSMAGLFLWLHWPDMMRLISESPLVAMGNALNMVGFCALLVVLAIIPMVGFDVFWQIYSHLKKLRMSRQDIRDEFKQSEGDPHVKGRIRQMQRAAARRRMMADVPKADVIVNNPTHYSVALQYDENKMSAPRVVAKGAGLVALRIRELGEENRVPMLEAPPLARALYRHAEVGQQIPGQLYAAVAEVLAWVWQLKRWRLAGGTPPKKPDNLPVPEALDFLNEKDSDG
;
A
#
# COMPACT_ATOMS: atom_id res chain seq x y z
N MET A 1 -31.46 -4.97 -6.90
CA MET A 1 -29.96 -5.02 -6.91
C MET A 1 -29.37 -4.79 -8.30
N SER A 2 -30.15 -4.38 -9.30
CA SER A 2 -29.68 -4.08 -10.66
C SER A 2 -29.40 -2.59 -10.92
N GLU A 3 -29.87 -1.67 -10.07
CA GLU A 3 -29.75 -0.22 -10.31
C GLU A 3 -28.43 0.39 -9.79
N GLU A 4 -27.78 -0.19 -8.77
CA GLU A 4 -26.51 0.35 -8.22
C GLU A 4 -25.25 0.06 -9.05
N ASN A 5 -25.33 -0.84 -10.03
CA ASN A 5 -24.15 -1.24 -10.82
C ASN A 5 -23.99 -0.43 -12.12
N ASP A 6 -25.01 0.28 -12.57
CA ASP A 6 -24.95 1.02 -13.85
C ASP A 6 -24.19 2.35 -13.71
N ASP A 7 -24.09 2.89 -12.49
CA ASP A 7 -23.36 4.13 -12.20
C ASP A 7 -21.83 3.94 -12.05
N LYS A 8 -21.34 2.70 -12.05
CA LYS A 8 -19.93 2.34 -11.86
C LYS A 8 -19.23 2.11 -13.20
N THR A 9 -18.82 3.21 -13.82
CA THR A 9 -18.21 3.21 -15.16
C THR A 9 -16.68 3.26 -15.14
N GLU A 10 -16.08 3.79 -14.07
CA GLU A 10 -14.64 4.04 -14.00
C GLU A 10 -13.89 2.80 -13.48
N ASP A 11 -12.65 2.65 -13.93
CA ASP A 11 -11.78 1.55 -13.49
C ASP A 11 -11.35 1.71 -12.03
N PRO A 12 -11.14 0.60 -11.29
CA PRO A 12 -10.71 0.64 -9.90
C PRO A 12 -9.35 1.32 -9.73
N THR A 13 -9.23 2.17 -8.71
CA THR A 13 -7.95 2.74 -8.30
C THR A 13 -7.01 1.66 -7.74
N PRO A 14 -5.68 1.90 -7.71
CA PRO A 14 -4.73 0.97 -7.09
C PRO A 14 -5.06 0.65 -5.62
N GLN A 15 -5.52 1.66 -4.86
CA GLN A 15 -5.93 1.48 -3.47
C GLN A 15 -7.15 0.58 -3.33
N ARG A 16 -8.13 0.70 -4.25
CA ARG A 16 -9.30 -0.19 -4.25
C ARG A 16 -8.91 -1.64 -4.51
N LEU A 17 -7.96 -1.88 -5.43
CA LEU A 17 -7.42 -3.21 -5.70
C LEU A 17 -6.68 -3.78 -4.48
N GLU A 18 -5.91 -2.94 -3.78
CA GLU A 18 -5.17 -3.33 -2.58
C GLU A 18 -6.11 -3.67 -1.42
N LYS A 19 -7.12 -2.83 -1.14
CA LYS A 19 -8.17 -3.12 -0.14
C LYS A 19 -8.91 -4.42 -0.46
N ALA A 20 -9.25 -4.65 -1.73
CA ALA A 20 -9.89 -5.91 -2.15
C ALA A 20 -8.98 -7.12 -1.87
N ARG A 21 -7.66 -7.01 -2.09
CA ARG A 21 -6.69 -8.05 -1.72
C ARG A 21 -6.62 -8.23 -0.20
N GLU A 22 -6.52 -7.17 0.59
CA GLU A 22 -6.50 -7.27 2.07
C GLU A 22 -7.75 -7.97 2.63
N GLU A 23 -8.90 -7.76 2.00
CA GLU A 23 -10.15 -8.43 2.35
C GLU A 23 -10.24 -9.89 1.87
N GLY A 24 -9.24 -10.37 1.11
CA GLY A 24 -9.19 -11.71 0.54
C GLY A 24 -10.04 -11.89 -0.73
N GLN A 25 -10.51 -10.78 -1.32
CA GLN A 25 -11.30 -10.79 -2.55
C GLN A 25 -10.39 -10.84 -3.78
N ILE A 26 -9.89 -12.04 -4.10
CA ILE A 26 -9.07 -12.28 -5.30
C ILE A 26 -9.83 -13.09 -6.36
N PRO A 27 -9.56 -12.89 -7.66
CA PRO A 27 -10.13 -13.73 -8.71
C PRO A 27 -9.63 -15.17 -8.54
N ARG A 28 -10.54 -16.14 -8.62
CA ARG A 28 -10.23 -17.58 -8.54
C ARG A 28 -11.02 -18.32 -9.60
N SER A 29 -10.34 -19.11 -10.42
CA SER A 29 -10.96 -20.08 -11.32
C SER A 29 -10.77 -21.49 -10.78
N ARG A 30 -11.89 -22.15 -10.49
CA ARG A 30 -11.92 -23.58 -10.13
C ARG A 30 -11.51 -24.45 -11.31
N GLU A 31 -11.77 -23.98 -12.53
CA GLU A 31 -11.48 -24.69 -13.76
C GLU A 31 -9.99 -24.75 -14.05
N LEU A 32 -9.28 -23.63 -13.84
CA LEU A 32 -7.82 -23.61 -13.95
C LEU A 32 -7.16 -24.59 -12.98
N THR A 33 -7.61 -24.61 -11.73
CA THR A 33 -7.07 -25.52 -10.72
C THR A 33 -7.29 -26.99 -11.12
N SER A 34 -8.51 -27.31 -11.58
CA SER A 34 -8.85 -28.67 -12.02
C SER A 34 -8.03 -29.10 -13.24
N LEU A 35 -7.85 -28.21 -14.24
CA LEU A 35 -7.02 -28.44 -15.41
C LEU A 35 -5.57 -28.72 -15.04
N LEU A 36 -4.98 -27.89 -14.18
CA LEU A 36 -3.58 -28.05 -13.76
C LEU A 36 -3.38 -29.36 -12.98
N ILE A 37 -4.32 -29.76 -12.12
CA ILE A 37 -4.25 -31.04 -11.41
C ILE A 37 -4.28 -32.20 -12.40
N LEU A 38 -5.18 -32.15 -13.38
CA LEU A 38 -5.27 -33.18 -14.42
C LEU A 38 -4.02 -33.22 -15.28
N LEU A 39 -3.51 -32.08 -15.72
CA LEU A 39 -2.31 -31.98 -16.55
C LEU A 39 -1.08 -32.53 -15.82
N VAL A 40 -0.83 -32.06 -14.60
CA VAL A 40 0.31 -32.54 -13.79
C VAL A 40 0.13 -34.01 -13.45
N GLY A 41 -1.08 -34.46 -13.09
CA GLY A 41 -1.37 -35.86 -12.82
C GLY A 41 -1.08 -36.76 -14.02
N VAL A 42 -1.58 -36.40 -15.20
CA VAL A 42 -1.32 -37.15 -16.44
C VAL A 42 0.16 -37.13 -16.79
N CYS A 43 0.85 -35.99 -16.72
CA CYS A 43 2.28 -35.91 -17.02
C CYS A 43 3.13 -36.74 -16.05
N VAL A 44 2.86 -36.66 -14.74
CA VAL A 44 3.59 -37.42 -13.71
C VAL A 44 3.36 -38.92 -13.89
N ILE A 45 2.12 -39.35 -14.13
CA ILE A 45 1.79 -40.76 -14.34
C ILE A 45 2.36 -41.26 -15.66
N TRP A 46 2.34 -40.46 -16.72
CA TRP A 46 2.79 -40.91 -18.04
C TRP A 46 4.32 -40.99 -18.12
N LEU A 47 5.03 -39.97 -17.64
CA LEU A 47 6.50 -39.94 -17.63
C LEU A 47 7.09 -40.84 -16.52
N GLY A 48 6.44 -40.90 -15.37
CA GLY A 48 6.88 -41.70 -14.21
C GLY A 48 6.29 -43.11 -14.16
N GLY A 49 5.37 -43.45 -15.06
CA GLY A 49 4.52 -44.64 -14.99
C GLY A 49 5.29 -45.95 -15.00
N GLU A 50 6.37 -46.04 -15.79
CA GLU A 50 7.20 -47.25 -15.83
C GLU A 50 7.92 -47.50 -14.49
N SER A 51 8.44 -46.44 -13.87
CA SER A 51 9.05 -46.52 -12.53
C SER A 51 8.01 -46.89 -11.47
N LEU A 52 6.83 -46.26 -11.53
CA LEU A 52 5.71 -46.55 -10.64
C LEU A 52 5.25 -48.00 -10.77
N ALA A 53 5.01 -48.48 -11.99
CA ALA A 53 4.59 -49.84 -12.27
C ALA A 53 5.61 -50.88 -11.77
N ARG A 54 6.92 -50.65 -12.00
CA ARG A 54 7.97 -51.52 -11.48
C ARG A 54 8.00 -51.57 -9.95
N ARG A 55 7.85 -50.42 -9.28
CA ARG A 55 7.80 -50.35 -7.82
C ARG A 55 6.58 -51.06 -7.26
N LEU A 56 5.40 -50.85 -7.85
CA LEU A 56 4.17 -51.54 -7.44
C LEU A 56 4.25 -53.05 -7.68
N ALA A 57 4.84 -53.48 -8.80
CA ALA A 57 5.08 -54.90 -9.07
C ALA A 57 6.07 -55.52 -8.07
N SER A 58 7.13 -54.79 -7.71
CA SER A 58 8.09 -55.20 -6.68
C SER A 58 7.44 -55.31 -5.29
N LEU A 59 6.61 -54.33 -4.93
CA LEU A 59 5.82 -54.32 -3.70
C LEU A 59 4.90 -55.54 -3.62
N LEU A 60 4.15 -55.82 -4.69
CA LEU A 60 3.26 -56.97 -4.75
C LEU A 60 4.05 -58.29 -4.68
N SER A 61 5.15 -58.40 -5.45
CA SER A 61 6.00 -59.59 -5.43
C SER A 61 6.61 -59.83 -4.05
N SER A 62 7.07 -58.78 -3.38
CA SER A 62 7.68 -58.86 -2.05
C SER A 62 6.65 -59.11 -0.94
N GLY A 63 5.42 -58.61 -1.09
CA GLY A 63 4.32 -58.85 -0.17
C GLY A 63 3.70 -60.25 -0.29
N LEU A 64 3.78 -60.86 -1.47
CA LEU A 64 3.31 -62.24 -1.72
C LEU A 64 4.40 -63.30 -1.55
N ARG A 65 5.65 -62.88 -1.29
CA ARG A 65 6.75 -63.78 -0.94
C ARG A 65 6.71 -64.05 0.56
N PHE A 66 6.28 -65.24 0.94
CA PHE A 66 6.30 -65.70 2.32
C PHE A 66 7.55 -66.55 2.55
N ASP A 67 8.50 -66.03 3.32
CA ASP A 67 9.62 -66.81 3.84
C ASP A 67 9.21 -67.46 5.17
N HIS A 68 9.64 -68.71 5.38
CA HIS A 68 9.34 -69.48 6.58
C HIS A 68 9.93 -68.84 7.84
N SER A 69 11.03 -68.10 7.69
CA SER A 69 11.69 -67.33 8.76
C SER A 69 10.82 -66.17 9.28
N ILE A 70 10.06 -65.54 8.39
CA ILE A 70 9.21 -64.37 8.69
C ILE A 70 7.99 -64.81 9.51
N ILE A 71 7.45 -66.00 9.27
CA ILE A 71 6.25 -66.51 9.98
C ILE A 71 6.52 -66.74 11.48
N ASN A 72 7.77 -67.03 11.85
CA ASN A 72 8.14 -67.45 13.20
C ASN A 72 8.64 -66.30 14.10
N ASP A 73 8.93 -65.10 13.55
CA ASP A 73 9.37 -63.94 14.32
C ASP A 73 8.49 -62.70 14.01
N PRO A 74 7.62 -62.29 14.95
CA PRO A 74 6.78 -61.10 14.79
C PRO A 74 7.54 -59.81 14.48
N ASN A 75 8.80 -59.67 14.91
CA ASN A 75 9.61 -58.47 14.64
C ASN A 75 10.04 -58.38 13.17
N LEU A 76 10.29 -59.53 12.52
CA LEU A 76 10.65 -59.58 11.10
C LEU A 76 9.46 -59.23 10.21
N ILE A 77 8.23 -59.64 10.60
CA ILE A 77 6.99 -59.23 9.94
C ILE A 77 6.81 -57.71 10.02
N LEU A 78 6.99 -57.14 11.22
CA LEU A 78 6.84 -55.70 11.42
C LEU A 78 7.85 -54.90 10.58
N GLY A 79 9.11 -55.35 10.53
CA GLY A 79 10.15 -54.75 9.68
C GLY A 79 9.80 -54.80 8.18
N GLN A 80 9.27 -55.93 7.71
CA GLN A 80 8.83 -56.09 6.33
C GLN A 80 7.64 -55.16 5.99
N ILE A 81 6.66 -55.04 6.89
CA ILE A 81 5.52 -54.12 6.71
C ILE A 81 6.01 -52.67 6.61
N ILE A 82 6.93 -52.24 7.48
CA ILE A 82 7.48 -50.88 7.45
C ILE A 82 8.21 -50.63 6.12
N LEU A 83 8.98 -51.60 5.63
CA LEU A 83 9.71 -51.48 4.36
C LEU A 83 8.75 -51.37 3.17
N LEU A 84 7.71 -52.20 3.12
CA LEU A 84 6.65 -52.13 2.10
C LEU A 84 5.91 -50.79 2.16
N LEU A 85 5.61 -50.29 3.36
CA LEU A 85 4.93 -49.00 3.53
C LEU A 85 5.82 -47.84 3.05
N LYS A 86 7.12 -47.88 3.34
CA LYS A 86 8.10 -46.90 2.87
C LYS A 86 8.21 -46.92 1.34
N GLU A 87 8.29 -48.09 0.73
CA GLU A 87 8.32 -48.23 -0.72
C GLU A 87 7.03 -47.74 -1.40
N ALA A 88 5.86 -48.01 -0.80
CA ALA A 88 4.58 -47.49 -1.28
C ALA A 88 4.52 -45.96 -1.19
N MET A 89 4.97 -45.38 -0.08
CA MET A 89 5.06 -43.92 0.07
C MET A 89 6.01 -43.30 -0.95
N LEU A 90 7.19 -43.89 -1.17
CA LEU A 90 8.15 -43.42 -2.16
C LEU A 90 7.61 -43.53 -3.60
N ALA A 91 6.84 -44.58 -3.90
CA ALA A 91 6.20 -44.76 -5.21
C ALA A 91 5.14 -43.68 -5.47
N LEU A 92 4.35 -43.31 -4.46
CA LEU A 92 3.31 -42.27 -4.58
C LEU A 92 3.84 -40.85 -4.43
N MET A 93 5.07 -40.67 -3.92
CA MET A 93 5.66 -39.36 -3.63
C MET A 93 5.63 -38.39 -4.84
N PRO A 94 6.00 -38.79 -6.07
CA PRO A 94 5.92 -37.88 -7.23
C PRO A 94 4.50 -37.35 -7.49
N LEU A 95 3.47 -38.18 -7.29
CA LEU A 95 2.07 -37.78 -7.47
C LEU A 95 1.64 -36.80 -6.37
N ILE A 96 1.99 -37.09 -5.11
CA ILE A 96 1.70 -36.23 -3.96
C ILE A 96 2.37 -34.87 -4.15
N VAL A 97 3.67 -34.86 -4.48
CA VAL A 97 4.41 -33.62 -4.74
C VAL A 97 3.79 -32.85 -5.90
N GLY A 98 3.42 -33.51 -6.99
CA GLY A 98 2.74 -32.88 -8.12
C GLY A 98 1.45 -32.17 -7.71
N VAL A 99 0.57 -32.85 -6.96
CA VAL A 99 -0.69 -32.27 -6.47
C VAL A 99 -0.44 -31.11 -5.50
N VAL A 100 0.53 -31.22 -4.59
CA VAL A 100 0.90 -30.14 -3.67
C VAL A 100 1.41 -28.92 -4.43
N VAL A 101 2.27 -29.13 -5.44
CA VAL A 101 2.78 -28.04 -6.30
C VAL A 101 1.61 -27.33 -6.98
N VAL A 102 0.65 -28.06 -7.56
CA VAL A 102 -0.52 -27.45 -8.18
C VAL A 102 -1.39 -26.71 -7.15
N ALA A 103 -1.61 -27.28 -5.96
CA ALA A 103 -2.39 -26.64 -4.91
C ALA A 103 -1.78 -25.30 -4.45
N LEU A 104 -0.45 -25.17 -4.52
CA LEU A 104 0.26 -23.92 -4.22
C LEU A 104 0.29 -22.96 -5.41
N VAL A 105 0.53 -23.45 -6.63
CA VAL A 105 0.72 -22.62 -7.82
C VAL A 105 -0.61 -22.11 -8.40
N ALA A 106 -1.65 -22.94 -8.45
CA ALA A 106 -2.91 -22.58 -9.11
C ALA A 106 -3.58 -21.33 -8.51
N PRO A 107 -3.66 -21.15 -7.18
CA PRO A 107 -4.20 -19.91 -6.60
C PRO A 107 -3.33 -18.68 -6.91
N VAL A 108 -2.01 -18.87 -6.94
CA VAL A 108 -1.02 -17.80 -7.15
C VAL A 108 -1.07 -17.26 -8.58
N MET A 109 -1.29 -18.13 -9.57
CA MET A 109 -1.38 -17.72 -10.98
C MET A 109 -2.49 -16.71 -11.28
N LEU A 110 -3.59 -16.70 -10.51
CA LEU A 110 -4.72 -15.79 -10.75
C LEU A 110 -4.77 -14.61 -9.79
N GLY A 111 -4.62 -14.88 -8.49
CA GLY A 111 -4.85 -13.90 -7.43
C GLY A 111 -3.58 -13.41 -6.72
N GLY A 112 -2.43 -14.02 -7.01
CA GLY A 112 -1.20 -13.83 -6.24
C GLY A 112 -1.24 -14.48 -4.86
N LEU A 113 -0.14 -14.36 -4.12
CA LEU A 113 -0.06 -14.77 -2.71
C LEU A 113 -0.68 -13.67 -1.84
N VAL A 114 -1.86 -13.93 -1.29
CA VAL A 114 -2.58 -12.98 -0.44
C VAL A 114 -2.93 -13.64 0.89
N PHE A 115 -2.33 -13.14 1.97
CA PHE A 115 -2.62 -13.56 3.33
C PHE A 115 -3.58 -12.54 3.97
N SER A 116 -4.86 -12.90 4.07
CA SER A 116 -5.89 -12.07 4.71
C SER A 116 -6.29 -12.68 6.05
N THR A 117 -5.90 -12.03 7.16
CA THR A 117 -6.37 -12.37 8.51
C THR A 117 -7.86 -12.08 8.68
N LYS A 118 -8.40 -11.08 7.95
CA LYS A 118 -9.83 -10.75 7.95
C LYS A 118 -10.70 -11.87 7.37
N SER A 119 -10.17 -12.69 6.46
CA SER A 119 -10.87 -13.84 5.91
C SER A 119 -11.03 -15.00 6.90
N LEU A 120 -10.17 -15.06 7.93
CA LEU A 120 -10.21 -16.06 9.01
C LEU A 120 -11.19 -15.68 10.14
N ALA A 121 -11.74 -14.47 10.13
CA ALA A 121 -12.70 -14.04 11.13
C ALA A 121 -13.99 -14.87 11.07
N PHE A 122 -14.47 -15.31 12.24
CA PHE A 122 -15.72 -16.04 12.36
C PHE A 122 -16.90 -15.11 12.05
N LYS A 123 -17.60 -15.36 10.93
CA LYS A 123 -18.77 -14.60 10.49
C LYS A 123 -20.02 -15.48 10.60
N LEU A 124 -20.88 -15.19 11.58
CA LEU A 124 -22.14 -15.89 11.81
C LEU A 124 -23.07 -15.86 10.58
N ASP A 125 -22.99 -14.80 9.78
CA ASP A 125 -23.77 -14.64 8.55
C ASP A 125 -23.51 -15.75 7.51
N LYS A 126 -22.34 -16.39 7.54
CA LYS A 126 -22.00 -17.50 6.64
C LYS A 126 -22.67 -18.83 7.03
N LEU A 127 -23.26 -18.93 8.23
CA LEU A 127 -23.97 -20.13 8.70
C LEU A 127 -25.44 -20.17 8.26
N ASN A 128 -25.99 -19.07 7.75
CA ASN A 128 -27.36 -19.05 7.27
C ASN A 128 -27.48 -19.82 5.92
N PRO A 129 -28.34 -20.85 5.81
CA PRO A 129 -28.48 -21.65 4.59
C PRO A 129 -29.32 -20.96 3.49
N LEU A 130 -30.17 -19.98 3.84
CA LEU A 130 -31.11 -19.33 2.90
C LEU A 130 -30.41 -18.66 1.71
N PRO A 131 -29.33 -17.88 1.89
CA PRO A 131 -28.57 -17.32 0.77
C PRO A 131 -27.93 -18.39 -0.11
N GLY A 132 -27.54 -19.53 0.47
CA GLY A 132 -26.97 -20.67 -0.25
C GLY A 132 -27.98 -21.29 -1.22
N ILE A 133 -29.21 -21.53 -0.75
CA ILE A 133 -30.30 -22.06 -1.59
C ILE A 133 -30.66 -21.08 -2.70
N LYS A 134 -30.80 -19.78 -2.39
CA LYS A 134 -31.06 -18.76 -3.42
C LYS A 134 -29.95 -18.71 -4.48
N ARG A 135 -28.69 -18.90 -4.06
CA ARG A 135 -27.55 -18.95 -4.98
C ARG A 135 -27.61 -20.18 -5.89
N MET A 136 -28.10 -21.34 -5.42
CA MET A 136 -28.27 -22.53 -6.26
C MET A 136 -29.23 -22.28 -7.44
N PHE A 137 -30.28 -21.47 -7.25
CA PHE A 137 -31.23 -21.10 -8.32
C PHE A 137 -30.89 -19.78 -9.02
N SER A 138 -29.60 -19.41 -9.08
CA SER A 138 -29.16 -18.19 -9.75
C SER A 138 -28.75 -18.43 -11.20
N ALA A 139 -28.79 -17.36 -12.03
CA ALA A 139 -28.23 -17.38 -13.39
C ALA A 139 -26.75 -17.81 -13.43
N GLN A 140 -26.03 -17.59 -12.33
CA GLN A 140 -24.65 -18.04 -12.20
C GLN A 140 -24.53 -19.57 -12.14
N THR A 141 -25.43 -20.26 -11.42
CA THR A 141 -25.44 -21.73 -11.39
C THR A 141 -25.80 -22.32 -12.74
N ALA A 142 -26.75 -21.71 -13.47
CA ALA A 142 -27.09 -22.13 -14.83
C ALA A 142 -25.89 -22.00 -15.78
N ALA A 143 -25.11 -20.91 -15.68
CA ALA A 143 -23.89 -20.75 -16.44
C ALA A 143 -22.80 -21.76 -16.04
N GLU A 144 -22.67 -22.10 -14.75
CA GLU A 144 -21.76 -23.15 -14.29
C GLU A 144 -22.16 -24.55 -14.81
N LEU A 145 -23.46 -24.86 -14.82
CA LEU A 145 -23.99 -26.10 -15.40
C LEU A 145 -23.71 -26.19 -16.90
N MET A 146 -23.97 -25.12 -17.66
CA MET A 146 -23.68 -25.07 -19.09
C MET A 146 -22.18 -25.33 -19.36
N LYS A 147 -21.28 -24.72 -18.57
CA LYS A 147 -19.84 -24.99 -18.67
C LYS A 147 -19.52 -26.46 -18.36
N ALA A 148 -20.14 -27.06 -17.35
CA ALA A 148 -19.92 -28.47 -17.03
C ALA A 148 -20.35 -29.40 -18.16
N VAL A 149 -21.51 -29.15 -18.78
CA VAL A 149 -22.02 -29.92 -19.93
C VAL A 149 -21.09 -29.75 -21.14
N MET A 150 -20.73 -28.52 -21.49
CA MET A 150 -19.83 -28.24 -22.61
C MET A 150 -18.47 -28.93 -22.45
N LYS A 151 -17.91 -28.90 -21.23
CA LYS A 151 -16.65 -29.59 -20.91
C LYS A 151 -16.78 -31.10 -21.06
N SER A 152 -17.85 -31.69 -20.51
CA SER A 152 -18.09 -33.14 -20.61
C SER A 152 -18.22 -33.58 -22.07
N LEU A 153 -18.97 -32.82 -22.88
CA LEU A 153 -19.09 -33.08 -24.32
C LEU A 153 -17.76 -32.96 -25.05
N LEU A 154 -16.94 -31.96 -24.72
CA LEU A 154 -15.62 -31.78 -25.33
C LEU A 154 -14.65 -32.92 -24.98
N MET A 155 -14.65 -33.34 -23.72
CA MET A 155 -13.82 -34.48 -23.28
C MET A 155 -14.29 -35.78 -23.92
N GLY A 156 -15.61 -36.02 -23.94
CA GLY A 156 -16.20 -37.21 -24.53
C GLY A 156 -16.02 -37.27 -26.04
N SER A 157 -16.14 -36.15 -26.75
CA SER A 157 -15.92 -36.10 -28.21
C SER A 157 -14.46 -36.30 -28.56
N MET A 158 -13.53 -35.70 -27.81
CA MET A 158 -12.09 -35.88 -28.02
C MET A 158 -11.67 -37.33 -27.75
N ALA A 159 -12.10 -37.91 -26.64
CA ALA A 159 -11.84 -39.31 -26.33
C ALA A 159 -12.49 -40.25 -27.36
N GLY A 160 -13.73 -39.98 -27.77
CA GLY A 160 -14.42 -40.77 -28.81
C GLY A 160 -13.74 -40.70 -30.16
N LEU A 161 -13.31 -39.50 -30.59
CA LEU A 161 -12.55 -39.31 -31.82
C LEU A 161 -11.20 -40.05 -31.77
N PHE A 162 -10.50 -39.96 -30.64
CA PHE A 162 -9.25 -40.68 -30.42
C PHE A 162 -9.45 -42.19 -30.56
N LEU A 163 -10.47 -42.75 -29.89
CA LEU A 163 -10.79 -44.18 -29.97
C LEU A 163 -11.16 -44.60 -31.38
N TRP A 164 -11.87 -43.76 -32.14
CA TRP A 164 -12.22 -44.07 -33.52
C TRP A 164 -10.98 -44.09 -34.43
N LEU A 165 -10.10 -43.09 -34.30
CA LEU A 165 -8.87 -42.99 -35.10
C LEU A 165 -7.86 -44.10 -34.76
N HIS A 166 -7.74 -44.46 -33.49
CA HIS A 166 -6.80 -45.49 -33.00
C HIS A 166 -7.42 -46.88 -32.83
N TRP A 167 -8.65 -47.08 -33.32
CA TRP A 167 -9.31 -48.39 -33.27
C TRP A 167 -8.45 -49.52 -33.87
N PRO A 168 -7.79 -49.35 -35.04
CA PRO A 168 -6.93 -50.39 -35.60
C PRO A 168 -5.72 -50.71 -34.72
N ASP A 169 -5.10 -49.68 -34.11
CA ASP A 169 -3.97 -49.85 -33.20
C ASP A 169 -4.39 -50.64 -31.96
N MET A 170 -5.58 -50.36 -31.40
CA MET A 170 -6.17 -51.11 -30.29
C MET A 170 -6.37 -52.59 -30.62
N MET A 171 -6.83 -52.91 -31.83
CA MET A 171 -6.98 -54.30 -32.26
C MET A 171 -5.63 -55.00 -32.43
N ARG A 172 -4.57 -54.27 -32.81
CA ARG A 172 -3.22 -54.82 -32.94
C ARG A 172 -2.62 -55.28 -31.61
N LEU A 173 -3.03 -54.71 -30.47
CA LEU A 173 -2.53 -55.15 -29.16
C LEU A 173 -2.79 -56.64 -28.88
N ILE A 174 -3.83 -57.23 -29.48
CA ILE A 174 -4.17 -58.65 -29.31
C ILE A 174 -3.07 -59.57 -29.87
N SER A 175 -2.35 -59.12 -30.90
CA SER A 175 -1.29 -59.90 -31.54
C SER A 175 0.11 -59.61 -30.98
N GLU A 176 0.23 -58.70 -30.01
CA GLU A 176 1.50 -58.37 -29.36
C GLU A 176 1.77 -59.26 -28.13
N SER A 177 3.04 -59.39 -27.73
CA SER A 177 3.38 -60.08 -26.48
C SER A 177 2.78 -59.34 -25.27
N PRO A 178 2.35 -60.02 -24.18
CA PRO A 178 1.59 -59.39 -23.09
C PRO A 178 2.26 -58.16 -22.46
N LEU A 179 3.58 -58.20 -22.27
CA LEU A 179 4.31 -57.12 -21.63
C LEU A 179 4.45 -55.89 -22.55
N VAL A 180 4.64 -56.11 -23.86
CA VAL A 180 4.67 -55.04 -24.88
C VAL A 180 3.27 -54.47 -25.09
N ALA A 181 2.24 -55.32 -25.19
CA ALA A 181 0.85 -54.92 -25.33
C ALA A 181 0.41 -54.03 -24.16
N MET A 182 0.78 -54.37 -22.92
CA MET A 182 0.47 -53.57 -21.74
C MET A 182 1.17 -52.20 -21.75
N GLY A 183 2.44 -52.15 -22.15
CA GLY A 183 3.18 -50.89 -22.32
C GLY A 183 2.55 -49.98 -23.38
N ASN A 184 2.23 -50.54 -24.55
CA ASN A 184 1.58 -49.82 -25.65
C ASN A 184 0.17 -49.36 -25.28
N ALA A 185 -0.61 -50.19 -24.57
CA ALA A 185 -1.94 -49.83 -24.05
C ALA A 185 -1.86 -48.61 -23.12
N LEU A 186 -0.96 -48.66 -22.13
CA LEU A 186 -0.80 -47.57 -21.15
C LEU A 186 -0.29 -46.30 -21.81
N ASN A 187 0.60 -46.41 -22.81
CA ASN A 187 1.06 -45.26 -23.58
C ASN A 187 -0.10 -44.62 -24.37
N MET A 188 -0.92 -45.43 -25.03
CA MET A 188 -2.09 -44.96 -25.76
C MET A 188 -3.13 -44.30 -24.84
N VAL A 189 -3.37 -44.85 -23.65
CA VAL A 189 -4.22 -44.23 -22.61
C VAL A 189 -3.64 -42.90 -22.15
N GLY A 190 -2.33 -42.84 -21.87
CA GLY A 190 -1.64 -41.61 -21.48
C GLY A 190 -1.73 -40.52 -22.55
N PHE A 191 -1.51 -40.88 -23.81
CA PHE A 191 -1.61 -39.98 -24.96
C PHE A 191 -3.04 -39.47 -25.16
N CYS A 192 -4.05 -40.34 -25.08
CA CYS A 192 -5.46 -39.95 -25.10
C CYS A 192 -5.80 -38.97 -23.98
N ALA A 193 -5.40 -39.30 -22.74
CA ALA A 193 -5.64 -38.43 -21.59
C ALA A 193 -4.99 -37.06 -21.76
N LEU A 194 -3.77 -37.00 -22.29
CA LEU A 194 -3.10 -35.73 -22.58
C LEU A 194 -3.88 -34.93 -23.63
N LEU A 195 -4.30 -35.54 -24.74
CA LEU A 195 -5.07 -34.84 -25.78
C LEU A 195 -6.40 -34.30 -25.25
N VAL A 196 -7.10 -35.07 -24.41
CA VAL A 196 -8.33 -34.62 -23.74
C VAL A 196 -8.06 -33.42 -22.84
N VAL A 197 -6.97 -33.45 -22.05
CA VAL A 197 -6.58 -32.31 -21.20
C VAL A 197 -6.19 -31.09 -22.04
N LEU A 198 -5.49 -31.28 -23.15
CA LEU A 198 -5.13 -30.18 -24.06
C LEU A 198 -6.37 -29.57 -24.72
N ALA A 199 -7.34 -30.39 -25.10
CA ALA A 199 -8.58 -29.96 -25.73
C ALA A 199 -9.41 -29.00 -24.86
N ILE A 200 -9.38 -29.18 -23.53
CA ILE A 200 -10.12 -28.32 -22.59
C ILE A 200 -9.40 -27.00 -22.27
N ILE A 201 -8.12 -26.82 -22.65
CA ILE A 201 -7.34 -25.59 -22.36
C ILE A 201 -8.03 -24.32 -22.88
N PRO A 202 -8.50 -24.22 -24.14
CA PRO A 202 -9.14 -23.01 -24.65
C PRO A 202 -10.38 -22.61 -23.84
N MET A 203 -11.19 -23.60 -23.43
CA MET A 203 -12.36 -23.36 -22.60
C MET A 203 -11.98 -22.81 -21.22
N VAL A 204 -10.96 -23.40 -20.58
CA VAL A 204 -10.47 -22.96 -19.28
C VAL A 204 -9.82 -21.57 -19.37
N GLY A 205 -9.11 -21.28 -20.46
CA GLY A 205 -8.57 -19.95 -20.75
C GLY A 205 -9.67 -18.89 -20.84
N PHE A 206 -10.79 -19.21 -21.50
CA PHE A 206 -11.97 -18.34 -21.52
C PHE A 206 -12.59 -18.15 -20.13
N ASP A 207 -12.72 -19.20 -19.32
CA ASP A 207 -13.22 -19.08 -17.94
C ASP A 207 -12.30 -18.18 -17.09
N VAL A 208 -10.98 -18.35 -17.19
CA VAL A 208 -9.99 -17.50 -16.51
C VAL A 208 -10.15 -16.04 -16.90
N PHE A 209 -10.21 -15.73 -18.20
CA PHE A 209 -10.42 -14.38 -18.69
C PHE A 209 -11.74 -13.79 -18.15
N TRP A 210 -12.82 -14.55 -18.20
CA TRP A 210 -14.12 -14.12 -17.68
C TRP A 210 -14.10 -13.88 -16.16
N GLN A 211 -13.40 -14.71 -15.38
CA GLN A 211 -13.27 -14.50 -13.93
C GLN A 211 -12.49 -13.23 -13.60
N ILE A 212 -11.39 -12.95 -14.32
CA ILE A 212 -10.60 -11.73 -14.15
C ILE A 212 -11.45 -10.51 -14.52
N TYR A 213 -12.11 -10.54 -15.68
CA TYR A 213 -12.97 -9.47 -16.15
C TYR A 213 -14.15 -9.24 -15.18
N SER A 214 -14.82 -10.29 -14.71
CA SER A 214 -15.93 -10.19 -13.76
C SER A 214 -15.46 -9.62 -12.42
N HIS A 215 -14.27 -10.00 -11.95
CA HIS A 215 -13.67 -9.46 -10.73
C HIS A 215 -13.38 -7.97 -10.86
N LEU A 216 -12.73 -7.54 -11.94
CA LEU A 216 -12.48 -6.13 -12.22
C LEU A 216 -13.78 -5.34 -12.38
N LYS A 217 -14.79 -5.90 -13.07
CA LYS A 217 -16.11 -5.28 -13.23
C LYS A 217 -16.80 -5.05 -11.87
N LYS A 218 -16.66 -5.98 -10.91
CA LYS A 218 -17.19 -5.82 -9.55
C LYS A 218 -16.45 -4.75 -8.74
N LEU A 219 -15.21 -4.46 -9.09
CA LEU A 219 -14.38 -3.44 -8.43
C LEU A 219 -14.49 -2.06 -9.07
N ARG A 220 -15.20 -1.91 -10.18
CA ARG A 220 -15.46 -0.60 -10.80
C ARG A 220 -16.02 0.41 -9.82
N MET A 221 -15.67 1.66 -10.06
CA MET A 221 -15.95 2.78 -9.18
C MET A 221 -16.80 3.82 -9.91
N SER A 222 -17.60 4.56 -9.17
CA SER A 222 -18.20 5.78 -9.70
C SER A 222 -17.18 6.93 -9.61
N ARG A 223 -17.42 8.01 -10.36
CA ARG A 223 -16.61 9.24 -10.23
C ARG A 223 -16.66 9.83 -8.82
N GLN A 224 -17.77 9.62 -8.11
CA GLN A 224 -17.92 10.06 -6.74
C GLN A 224 -17.04 9.23 -5.79
N ASP A 225 -17.02 7.91 -5.95
CA ASP A 225 -16.17 7.01 -5.16
C ASP A 225 -14.68 7.38 -5.29
N ILE A 226 -14.23 7.69 -6.51
CA ILE A 226 -12.84 8.11 -6.76
C ILE A 226 -12.53 9.41 -6.02
N ARG A 227 -13.40 10.42 -6.13
CA ARG A 227 -13.21 11.71 -5.42
C ARG A 227 -13.15 11.52 -3.91
N ASP A 228 -14.01 10.66 -3.36
CA ASP A 228 -14.05 10.44 -1.93
C ASP A 228 -12.84 9.62 -1.45
N GLU A 229 -12.30 8.71 -2.26
CA GLU A 229 -11.03 8.03 -1.98
C GLU A 229 -9.81 8.98 -2.02
N PHE A 230 -9.79 9.93 -2.97
CA PHE A 230 -8.79 11.01 -2.99
C PHE A 230 -8.86 11.88 -1.73
N LYS A 231 -10.07 12.27 -1.29
CA LYS A 231 -10.25 13.03 -0.05
C LYS A 231 -9.77 12.26 1.18
N GLN A 232 -10.01 10.95 1.25
CA GLN A 232 -9.54 10.12 2.36
C GLN A 232 -8.01 10.00 2.39
N SER A 233 -7.37 9.95 1.22
CA SER A 233 -5.92 9.77 1.10
C SER A 233 -5.13 11.06 1.36
N GLU A 234 -5.56 12.19 0.77
CA GLU A 234 -4.83 13.46 0.89
C GLU A 234 -5.35 14.36 2.04
N GLY A 235 -6.50 14.01 2.62
CA GLY A 235 -7.22 14.83 3.57
C GLY A 235 -7.98 15.98 2.88
N ASP A 236 -9.00 16.51 3.55
CA ASP A 236 -9.79 17.62 3.02
C ASP A 236 -8.92 18.91 2.92
N PRO A 237 -8.80 19.53 1.72
CA PRO A 237 -8.11 20.81 1.55
C PRO A 237 -8.58 21.90 2.53
N HIS A 238 -9.86 21.93 2.88
CA HIS A 238 -10.40 22.87 3.86
C HIS A 238 -9.85 22.61 5.26
N VAL A 239 -9.69 21.34 5.66
CA VAL A 239 -9.11 20.96 6.95
C VAL A 239 -7.62 21.36 7.00
N LYS A 240 -6.87 21.08 5.94
CA LYS A 240 -5.45 21.49 5.82
C LYS A 240 -5.30 23.01 5.87
N GLY A 241 -6.19 23.75 5.20
CA GLY A 241 -6.26 25.21 5.26
C GLY A 241 -6.55 25.72 6.67
N ARG A 242 -7.52 25.13 7.37
CA ARG A 242 -7.88 25.49 8.75
C ARG A 242 -6.74 25.26 9.73
N ILE A 243 -6.03 24.14 9.60
CA ILE A 243 -4.84 23.84 10.42
C ILE A 243 -3.77 24.92 10.24
N ARG A 244 -3.46 25.32 8.99
CA ARG A 244 -2.50 26.40 8.72
C ARG A 244 -2.93 27.73 9.30
N GLN A 245 -4.22 28.07 9.21
CA GLN A 245 -4.75 29.31 9.81
C GLN A 245 -4.60 29.31 11.34
N MET A 246 -4.94 28.21 12.01
CA MET A 246 -4.79 28.07 13.46
C MET A 246 -3.31 28.18 13.90
N GLN A 247 -2.39 27.54 13.16
CA GLN A 247 -0.95 27.65 13.42
C GLN A 247 -0.45 29.10 13.33
N ARG A 248 -0.86 29.85 12.28
CA ARG A 248 -0.51 31.28 12.14
C ARG A 248 -1.11 32.15 13.25
N ALA A 249 -2.33 31.85 13.70
CA ALA A 249 -2.97 32.57 14.80
C ALA A 249 -2.24 32.31 16.14
N ALA A 250 -1.87 31.06 16.41
CA ALA A 250 -1.12 30.69 17.60
C ALA A 250 0.27 31.34 17.63
N ALA A 251 0.99 31.34 16.50
CA ALA A 251 2.29 32.03 16.38
C ALA A 251 2.16 33.53 16.64
N ARG A 252 1.15 34.19 16.08
CA ARG A 252 0.88 35.62 16.33
C ARG A 252 0.57 35.91 17.80
N ARG A 253 -0.21 35.05 18.48
CA ARG A 253 -0.49 35.20 19.92
C ARG A 253 0.78 35.12 20.77
N ARG A 254 1.67 34.16 20.49
CA ARG A 254 2.97 34.04 21.20
C ARG A 254 3.83 35.27 20.97
N MET A 255 3.94 35.73 19.71
CA MET A 255 4.68 36.93 19.37
C MET A 255 4.17 38.17 20.14
N MET A 256 2.85 38.35 20.24
CA MET A 256 2.27 39.46 21.01
C MET A 256 2.54 39.33 22.51
N ALA A 257 2.52 38.11 23.06
CA ALA A 257 2.82 37.88 24.48
C ALA A 257 4.27 38.20 24.87
N ASP A 258 5.19 38.27 23.91
CA ASP A 258 6.60 38.62 24.14
C ASP A 258 6.89 40.12 23.99
N VAL A 259 5.95 40.93 23.46
CA VAL A 259 6.10 42.40 23.34
C VAL A 259 6.36 43.09 24.68
N PRO A 260 5.69 42.74 25.80
CA PRO A 260 5.96 43.37 27.09
C PRO A 260 7.39 43.15 27.62
N LYS A 261 8.09 42.13 27.11
CA LYS A 261 9.47 41.80 27.51
C LYS A 261 10.51 42.55 26.66
N ALA A 262 10.08 43.33 25.67
CA ALA A 262 10.97 44.11 24.82
C ALA A 262 11.60 45.27 25.58
N ASP A 263 12.85 45.59 25.23
CA ASP A 263 13.56 46.75 25.76
C ASP A 263 13.25 48.03 24.97
N VAL A 264 12.97 47.89 23.68
CA VAL A 264 12.64 48.99 22.79
C VAL A 264 11.77 48.55 21.63
N ILE A 265 10.89 49.43 21.17
CA ILE A 265 10.12 49.26 19.93
C ILE A 265 10.55 50.33 18.94
N VAL A 266 11.03 49.90 17.77
CA VAL A 266 11.41 50.77 16.65
C VAL A 266 10.24 50.87 15.68
N ASN A 267 9.75 52.08 15.48
CA ASN A 267 8.56 52.37 14.70
C ASN A 267 8.88 53.07 13.38
N ASN A 268 8.19 52.65 12.33
CA ASN A 268 7.91 53.46 11.16
C ASN A 268 6.44 53.92 11.27
N PRO A 269 6.15 55.22 11.47
CA PRO A 269 4.84 55.73 11.86
C PRO A 269 3.66 55.13 11.10
N THR A 270 3.79 54.91 9.79
CA THR A 270 2.68 54.46 8.94
C THR A 270 2.68 52.97 8.59
N HIS A 271 3.79 52.23 8.78
CA HIS A 271 3.91 50.90 8.16
C HIS A 271 4.42 49.76 9.06
N TYR A 272 5.43 50.00 9.90
CA TYR A 272 6.15 48.90 10.57
C TYR A 272 6.38 49.19 12.06
N SER A 273 6.45 48.13 12.84
CA SER A 273 6.92 48.14 14.23
C SER A 273 7.71 46.88 14.51
N VAL A 274 8.89 47.06 15.10
CA VAL A 274 9.79 45.96 15.49
C VAL A 274 10.18 46.13 16.95
N ALA A 275 9.88 45.12 17.76
CA ALA A 275 10.24 45.06 19.17
C ALA A 275 11.53 44.25 19.34
N LEU A 276 12.49 44.84 20.04
CA LEU A 276 13.82 44.27 20.29
C LEU A 276 14.01 44.02 21.79
N GLN A 277 14.69 42.94 22.12
CA GLN A 277 15.11 42.58 23.47
C GLN A 277 16.61 42.34 23.48
N TYR A 278 17.29 42.83 24.52
CA TYR A 278 18.72 42.62 24.70
C TYR A 278 19.09 42.47 26.18
N ASP A 279 19.74 41.36 26.51
CA ASP A 279 20.31 41.09 27.84
C ASP A 279 21.84 41.00 27.70
N GLU A 280 22.54 42.00 28.23
CA GLU A 280 24.01 42.10 28.18
C GLU A 280 24.74 40.88 28.73
N ASN A 281 24.15 40.16 29.69
CA ASN A 281 24.80 39.02 30.34
C ASN A 281 24.55 37.70 29.61
N LYS A 282 23.58 37.65 28.69
CA LYS A 282 23.09 36.39 28.09
C LYS A 282 23.05 36.38 26.57
N MET A 283 23.09 37.54 25.91
CA MET A 283 22.89 37.65 24.47
C MET A 283 24.11 38.27 23.79
N SER A 284 24.61 37.59 22.75
CA SER A 284 25.68 38.13 21.90
C SER A 284 25.22 39.27 21.00
N ALA A 285 23.91 39.33 20.70
CA ALA A 285 23.29 40.39 19.93
C ALA A 285 21.80 40.53 20.27
N PRO A 286 21.18 41.71 20.05
CA PRO A 286 19.76 41.93 20.27
C PRO A 286 18.88 40.98 19.45
N ARG A 287 17.79 40.51 20.06
CA ARG A 287 16.84 39.58 19.46
C ARG A 287 15.54 40.30 19.09
N VAL A 288 14.97 39.98 17.93
CA VAL A 288 13.62 40.45 17.58
C VAL A 288 12.59 39.61 18.31
N VAL A 289 11.79 40.22 19.19
CA VAL A 289 10.73 39.52 19.94
C VAL A 289 9.37 39.63 19.27
N ALA A 290 9.13 40.73 18.55
CA ALA A 290 7.95 40.88 17.71
C ALA A 290 8.24 41.77 16.51
N LYS A 291 7.62 41.50 15.37
CA LYS A 291 7.59 42.42 14.23
C LYS A 291 6.24 42.34 13.53
N GLY A 292 5.79 43.46 13.00
CA GLY A 292 4.50 43.54 12.32
C GLY A 292 4.46 44.63 11.26
N ALA A 293 3.50 44.50 10.35
CA ALA A 293 3.13 45.53 9.40
C ALA A 293 1.63 45.85 9.54
N GLY A 294 1.24 47.08 9.18
CA GLY A 294 -0.15 47.54 9.21
C GLY A 294 -0.81 47.35 10.59
N LEU A 295 -1.95 46.65 10.64
CA LEU A 295 -2.70 46.40 11.88
C LEU A 295 -1.88 45.65 12.96
N VAL A 296 -0.96 44.78 12.55
CA VAL A 296 -0.09 44.07 13.50
C VAL A 296 0.92 45.02 14.12
N ALA A 297 1.46 45.95 13.33
CA ALA A 297 2.35 47.00 13.85
C ALA A 297 1.61 47.92 14.83
N LEU A 298 0.38 48.32 14.49
CA LEU A 298 -0.47 49.12 15.39
C LEU A 298 -0.68 48.40 16.73
N ARG A 299 -1.02 47.10 16.71
CA ARG A 299 -1.22 46.34 17.95
C ARG A 299 0.06 46.19 18.78
N ILE A 300 1.23 46.07 18.15
CA ILE A 300 2.52 46.06 18.85
C ILE A 300 2.75 47.40 19.57
N ARG A 301 2.39 48.53 18.96
CA ARG A 301 2.50 49.85 19.58
C ARG A 301 1.55 49.98 20.76
N GLU A 302 0.27 49.68 20.58
CA GLU A 302 -0.72 49.72 21.66
C GLU A 302 -0.25 48.90 22.87
N LEU A 303 0.19 47.67 22.63
CA LEU A 303 0.67 46.79 23.71
C LEU A 303 1.99 47.28 24.34
N GLY A 304 2.87 47.88 23.55
CA GLY A 304 4.09 48.52 24.04
C GLY A 304 3.80 49.73 24.91
N GLU A 305 2.80 50.54 24.55
CA GLU A 305 2.35 51.71 25.31
C GLU A 305 1.71 51.30 26.64
N GLU A 306 0.79 50.33 26.59
CA GLU A 306 0.16 49.71 27.77
C GLU A 306 1.22 49.20 28.78
N ASN A 307 2.33 48.63 28.28
CA ASN A 307 3.42 48.07 29.10
C ASN A 307 4.59 49.03 29.31
N ARG A 308 4.47 50.31 28.90
CA ARG A 308 5.48 51.37 29.06
C ARG A 308 6.85 51.04 28.44
N VAL A 309 6.87 50.25 27.38
CA VAL A 309 8.08 49.94 26.59
C VAL A 309 8.51 51.21 25.83
N PRO A 310 9.78 51.65 25.92
CA PRO A 310 10.29 52.78 25.17
C PRO A 310 10.09 52.62 23.66
N MET A 311 9.57 53.66 23.01
CA MET A 311 9.39 53.69 21.56
C MET A 311 10.28 54.72 20.91
N LEU A 312 10.92 54.34 19.81
CA LEU A 312 11.72 55.24 18.98
C LEU A 312 11.18 55.23 17.55
N GLU A 313 10.91 56.42 17.01
CA GLU A 313 10.58 56.58 15.61
C GLU A 313 11.87 56.64 14.79
N ALA A 314 12.15 55.57 14.06
CA ALA A 314 13.29 55.48 13.17
C ALA A 314 12.86 54.71 11.91
N PRO A 315 12.23 55.40 10.93
CA PRO A 315 11.66 54.75 9.76
C PRO A 315 12.64 53.88 8.95
N PRO A 316 13.91 54.31 8.67
CA PRO A 316 14.89 53.48 7.97
C PRO A 316 15.23 52.20 8.72
N LEU A 317 15.48 52.30 10.03
CA LEU A 317 15.83 51.15 10.86
C LEU A 317 14.66 50.18 11.01
N ALA A 318 13.43 50.68 11.20
CA ALA A 318 12.24 49.85 11.30
C ALA A 318 11.97 49.05 10.02
N ARG A 319 12.21 49.64 8.84
CA ARG A 319 12.12 48.96 7.54
C ARG A 319 13.17 47.86 7.42
N ALA A 320 14.44 48.20 7.67
CA ALA A 320 15.55 47.25 7.57
C ALA A 320 15.36 46.06 8.53
N LEU A 321 14.97 46.32 9.78
CA LEU A 321 14.68 45.28 10.77
C LEU A 321 13.48 44.41 10.37
N TYR A 322 12.42 44.99 9.81
CA TYR A 322 11.25 44.22 9.39
C TYR A 322 11.58 43.23 8.28
N ARG A 323 12.38 43.65 7.29
CA ARG A 323 12.74 42.84 6.13
C ARG A 323 13.82 41.80 6.44
N HIS A 324 14.86 42.19 7.18
CA HIS A 324 16.08 41.38 7.31
C HIS A 324 16.22 40.62 8.65
N ALA A 325 15.35 40.84 9.63
CA ALA A 325 15.43 40.14 10.92
C ALA A 325 14.17 39.31 11.19
N GLU A 326 14.30 38.04 11.58
CA GLU A 326 13.17 37.16 11.90
C GLU A 326 12.79 37.18 13.39
N VAL A 327 11.51 37.00 13.67
CA VAL A 327 11.01 36.92 15.06
C VAL A 327 11.65 35.71 15.73
N GLY A 328 12.26 35.96 16.88
CA GLY A 328 12.94 34.95 17.67
C GLY A 328 14.41 34.74 17.29
N GLN A 329 14.96 35.48 16.33
CA GLN A 329 16.38 35.42 15.96
C GLN A 329 17.11 36.71 16.34
N GLN A 330 18.45 36.63 16.38
CA GLN A 330 19.31 37.79 16.56
C GLN A 330 19.26 38.67 15.31
N ILE A 331 19.43 39.98 15.49
CA ILE A 331 19.50 40.91 14.35
C ILE A 331 20.73 40.61 13.47
N PRO A 332 20.71 40.99 12.18
CA PRO A 332 21.89 40.91 11.31
C PRO A 332 23.03 41.83 11.76
N GLY A 333 24.28 41.39 11.58
CA GLY A 333 25.49 42.14 11.95
C GLY A 333 25.57 43.56 11.38
N GLN A 334 25.04 43.75 10.18
CA GLN A 334 25.00 45.04 9.48
C GLN A 334 24.13 46.10 10.19
N LEU A 335 23.19 45.67 11.05
CA LEU A 335 22.30 46.56 11.80
C LEU A 335 22.78 46.78 13.25
N TYR A 336 23.92 46.21 13.66
CA TYR A 336 24.39 46.29 15.05
C TYR A 336 24.68 47.73 15.47
N ALA A 337 25.35 48.52 14.62
CA ALA A 337 25.67 49.91 14.94
C ALA A 337 24.40 50.73 15.20
N ALA A 338 23.44 50.66 14.27
CA ALA A 338 22.17 51.38 14.39
C ALA A 338 21.37 50.92 15.63
N VAL A 339 21.30 49.62 15.91
CA VAL A 339 20.57 49.13 17.09
C VAL A 339 21.30 49.44 18.40
N ALA A 340 22.64 49.45 18.42
CA ALA A 340 23.42 49.81 19.59
C ALA A 340 23.16 51.26 20.02
N GLU A 341 23.04 52.20 19.08
CA GLU A 341 22.64 53.58 19.37
C GLU A 341 21.23 53.67 19.97
N VAL A 342 20.28 52.89 19.44
CA VAL A 342 18.92 52.82 19.99
C VAL A 342 18.92 52.28 21.42
N LEU A 343 19.69 51.22 21.70
CA LEU A 343 19.80 50.64 23.04
C LEU A 343 20.52 51.58 24.01
N ALA A 344 21.57 52.26 23.55
CA ALA A 344 22.27 53.29 24.34
C ALA A 344 21.32 54.42 24.75
N TRP A 345 20.47 54.89 23.83
CA TRP A 345 19.42 55.86 24.13
C TRP A 345 18.41 55.31 25.16
N VAL A 346 17.97 54.05 25.02
CA VAL A 346 17.08 53.39 25.99
C VAL A 346 17.70 53.33 27.38
N TRP A 347 19.00 53.01 27.50
CA TRP A 347 19.69 53.00 28.80
C TRP A 347 19.82 54.38 29.41
N GLN A 348 20.14 55.41 28.61
CA GLN A 348 20.13 56.79 29.07
C GLN A 348 18.74 57.22 29.53
N LEU A 349 17.69 56.80 28.82
CA LEU A 349 16.29 57.08 29.18
C LEU A 349 15.87 56.37 30.47
N LYS A 350 16.25 55.09 30.65
CA LYS A 350 16.03 54.35 31.90
C LYS A 350 16.78 55.02 33.07
N ARG A 351 18.03 55.44 32.87
CA ARG A 351 18.84 56.14 33.88
C ARG A 351 18.25 57.50 34.27
N TRP A 352 17.81 58.29 33.28
CA TRP A 352 17.16 59.57 33.49
C TRP A 352 15.85 59.42 34.30
N ARG A 353 15.02 58.41 34.00
CA ARG A 353 13.80 58.14 34.76
C ARG A 353 14.04 57.77 36.23
N LEU A 354 15.21 57.20 36.55
CA LEU A 354 15.56 56.77 37.91
C LEU A 354 16.31 57.85 38.73
N ALA A 355 17.28 58.53 38.11
CA ALA A 355 18.20 59.44 38.80
C ALA A 355 17.87 60.93 38.60
N GLY A 356 16.93 61.27 37.71
CA GLY A 356 16.64 62.66 37.32
C GLY A 356 17.75 63.29 36.46
N GLY A 357 17.52 64.52 35.99
CA GLY A 357 18.47 65.28 35.14
C GLY A 357 17.86 65.79 33.82
N THR A 358 18.73 66.19 32.88
CA THR A 358 18.32 66.59 31.53
C THR A 358 17.85 65.37 30.71
N PRO A 359 16.71 65.46 30.00
CA PRO A 359 16.21 64.35 29.20
C PRO A 359 17.20 63.99 28.09
N PRO A 360 17.46 62.69 27.85
CA PRO A 360 18.40 62.28 26.80
C PRO A 360 17.84 62.67 25.43
N LYS A 361 18.69 63.29 24.61
CA LYS A 361 18.34 63.64 23.23
C LYS A 361 18.06 62.34 22.46
N LYS A 362 16.97 62.32 21.70
CA LYS A 362 16.69 61.21 20.78
C LYS A 362 17.81 61.12 19.75
N PRO A 363 18.30 59.92 19.40
CA PRO A 363 19.29 59.77 18.35
C PRO A 363 18.67 60.18 17.02
N ASP A 364 19.31 61.15 16.36
CA ASP A 364 18.98 61.60 15.02
C ASP A 364 20.03 61.00 14.05
N ASN A 365 19.62 60.55 12.85
CA ASN A 365 20.49 59.94 11.84
C ASN A 365 21.23 58.65 12.26
N LEU A 366 20.49 57.62 12.67
CA LEU A 366 21.04 56.30 12.96
C LEU A 366 21.82 55.73 11.75
N PRO A 367 22.99 55.08 11.96
CA PRO A 367 23.85 54.56 10.89
C PRO A 367 23.28 53.26 10.29
N VAL A 368 22.17 53.38 9.57
CA VAL A 368 21.56 52.28 8.82
C VAL A 368 22.20 52.21 7.44
N PRO A 369 22.80 51.07 7.04
CA PRO A 369 23.36 50.92 5.69
C PRO A 369 22.28 51.17 4.63
N GLU A 370 22.56 52.04 3.64
CA GLU A 370 21.60 52.38 2.58
C GLU A 370 21.13 51.15 1.78
N ALA A 371 21.98 50.12 1.66
CA ALA A 371 21.67 48.88 0.96
C ALA A 371 20.60 48.01 1.66
N LEU A 372 20.30 48.25 2.95
CA LEU A 372 19.29 47.51 3.70
C LEU A 372 17.96 48.25 3.85
N ASP A 373 17.91 49.51 3.39
CA ASP A 373 16.68 50.28 3.32
C ASP A 373 16.08 50.17 1.92
N PHE A 374 15.00 49.42 1.80
CA PHE A 374 14.38 49.11 0.51
C PHE A 374 13.62 50.28 -0.14
N LEU A 375 13.57 51.47 0.47
CA LEU A 375 13.12 52.67 -0.27
C LEU A 375 14.11 53.07 -1.38
N ASN A 376 15.35 52.57 -1.33
CA ASN A 376 16.36 52.75 -2.37
C ASN A 376 16.47 51.54 -3.32
N GLU A 377 15.62 50.51 -3.20
CA GLU A 377 15.48 49.51 -4.26
C GLU A 377 14.87 50.24 -5.47
N LYS A 378 15.71 50.57 -6.45
CA LYS A 378 15.22 50.87 -7.80
C LYS A 378 14.39 49.65 -8.21
N ASP A 379 13.13 49.88 -8.59
CA ASP A 379 12.30 48.92 -9.30
C ASP A 379 13.00 48.57 -10.63
N SER A 380 13.97 47.67 -10.57
CA SER A 380 14.53 46.96 -11.69
C SER A 380 14.61 45.51 -11.27
N ASP A 381 13.48 44.82 -11.42
CA ASP A 381 13.38 43.57 -12.18
C ASP A 381 12.09 42.79 -11.80
N GLY A 382 11.25 42.54 -12.82
CA GLY A 382 10.44 41.32 -12.95
C GLY A 382 8.99 41.35 -12.47
#